data_AF-A0AA36N440-F1
#
_entry.id   AF-A0AA36N440-F1
#
_cell.length_a   1.000
_cell.length_b   1.000
_cell.length_c   1.000
_cell.angle_alpha   90.00
_cell.angle_beta   90.00
_cell.angle_gamma   90.00
#
_symmetry.space_group_name_H-M   'P 1'
#
loop_
_entity.id
_entity.type
_entity.pdbx_description
1 polymer ?
#
loop_
_entity_poly.entity_id
_entity_poly.type
_entity_poly.pdbx_seq_one_letter_code
_entity_poly.pdbx_strand_id
1 'polypeptide(L)'
;MAQFQAVKEILLAGDANRLVAELTFVRINDLAAPPDEVDILAYLEPFVLITILANGIMIGIQSDPDYADWPGWQFFEIGFAAVLLFECCIRYYMSGCQKYCKGAERWWNRLDIIFLIMAIVDLLLESLGEENSTMFIALLLRFARLVRLTRIMKVFRLHWMKELRLMLKGLVGGFRTLVTAFLLLFSVLYVIAGLATYTLGRDERIIVMGYYDLFYNLPASMFTTFRCLSGQCESDEGAPLASVLFKEFGLPFVLAYILSYMLVTMGIFNVILAVYVDITMRAAKENEATTAEQHSRESVRVARTARELLKKFAAAHKLFRGQDLDDMSNAGTAIDLTPASGYFTDQVMRGEIAITKAVFLLVIQDRQVQELMDDLDLPPDRANLFEVIDADGSGTLHVTELVQGLLKVRGELKKSDAVAALLATQALQSMVAELKEEQVRLTAAVTTVTKMRERK
;
A
#
# COMPACT_ATOMS: atom_id res chain seq x y z
N MET A 1 -9.50 -12.49 -48.59
CA MET A 1 -8.58 -11.40 -48.17
C MET A 1 -8.75 -11.02 -46.70
N ALA A 2 -9.97 -10.76 -46.19
CA ALA A 2 -10.20 -10.34 -44.81
C ALA A 2 -9.66 -11.29 -43.71
N GLN A 3 -9.78 -12.61 -43.86
CA GLN A 3 -9.21 -13.57 -42.90
C GLN A 3 -7.68 -13.55 -42.86
N PHE A 4 -7.01 -13.31 -43.99
CA PHE A 4 -5.55 -13.20 -44.06
C PHE A 4 -5.07 -11.89 -43.42
N GLN A 5 -5.86 -10.82 -43.55
CA GLN A 5 -5.66 -9.54 -42.87
C GLN A 5 -5.77 -9.69 -41.35
N ALA A 6 -6.81 -10.38 -40.86
CA ALA A 6 -7.01 -10.63 -39.44
C ALA A 6 -5.90 -11.53 -38.84
N VAL A 7 -5.48 -12.59 -39.53
CA VAL A 7 -4.38 -13.46 -39.08
C VAL A 7 -3.05 -12.71 -39.05
N LYS A 8 -2.78 -11.86 -40.05
CA LYS A 8 -1.60 -10.99 -40.07
C LYS A 8 -1.63 -9.98 -38.92
N GLU A 9 -2.77 -9.40 -38.62
CA GLU A 9 -2.96 -8.45 -37.51
C GLU A 9 -2.75 -9.10 -36.14
N ILE A 10 -3.19 -10.35 -35.97
CA ILE A 10 -2.95 -11.17 -34.76
C ILE A 10 -1.46 -11.50 -34.60
N LEU A 11 -0.78 -11.87 -35.70
CA LEU A 11 0.68 -12.15 -35.68
C LEU A 11 1.50 -10.89 -35.37
N LEU A 12 1.16 -9.76 -35.98
CA LEU A 12 1.84 -8.47 -35.77
C LEU A 12 1.62 -7.90 -34.37
N ALA A 13 0.40 -8.06 -33.83
CA ALA A 13 0.13 -7.74 -32.43
C ALA A 13 0.94 -8.65 -31.49
N GLY A 14 1.13 -9.92 -31.86
CA GLY A 14 1.99 -10.88 -31.14
C GLY A 14 3.45 -10.44 -31.07
N ASP A 15 4.02 -9.96 -32.18
CA ASP A 15 5.44 -9.56 -32.23
C ASP A 15 5.71 -8.22 -31.52
N ALA A 16 4.81 -7.23 -31.65
CA ALA A 16 4.92 -5.98 -30.88
C ALA A 16 4.73 -6.23 -29.38
N ASN A 17 3.80 -7.13 -29.00
CA ASN A 17 3.66 -7.57 -27.62
C ASN A 17 4.90 -8.29 -27.12
N ARG A 18 5.55 -9.09 -27.97
CA ARG A 18 6.76 -9.82 -27.64
C ARG A 18 7.95 -8.90 -27.42
N LEU A 19 8.18 -7.92 -28.30
CA LEU A 19 9.27 -6.94 -28.15
C LEU A 19 9.12 -6.11 -26.88
N VAL A 20 7.90 -5.63 -26.61
CA VAL A 20 7.61 -4.83 -25.42
C VAL A 20 7.67 -5.71 -24.17
N ALA A 21 7.11 -6.91 -24.19
CA ALA A 21 7.26 -7.90 -23.13
C ALA A 21 8.72 -8.25 -22.81
N GLU A 22 9.58 -8.34 -23.82
CA GLU A 22 11.01 -8.64 -23.67
C GLU A 22 11.77 -7.44 -23.09
N LEU A 23 11.46 -6.21 -23.55
CA LEU A 23 12.06 -4.98 -23.04
C LEU A 23 11.57 -4.57 -21.64
N THR A 24 10.36 -4.97 -21.25
CA THR A 24 9.78 -4.67 -19.92
C THR A 24 9.75 -5.87 -18.98
N PHE A 25 10.28 -7.03 -19.38
CA PHE A 25 10.28 -8.29 -18.62
C PHE A 25 8.88 -8.75 -18.15
N VAL A 26 7.88 -8.67 -19.02
CA VAL A 26 6.47 -9.00 -18.74
C VAL A 26 6.00 -10.20 -19.58
N ARG A 27 5.01 -10.98 -19.11
CA ARG A 27 4.40 -12.03 -19.94
C ARG A 27 3.44 -11.43 -20.97
N ILE A 28 3.53 -11.91 -22.21
CA ILE A 28 2.73 -11.45 -23.36
C ILE A 28 1.21 -11.47 -23.08
N ASN A 29 0.72 -12.44 -22.32
CA ASN A 29 -0.72 -12.59 -22.03
C ASN A 29 -1.29 -11.49 -21.13
N ASP A 30 -0.47 -10.88 -20.29
CA ASP A 30 -0.93 -9.86 -19.34
C ASP A 30 -1.19 -8.51 -20.06
N LEU A 31 -0.58 -8.30 -21.23
CA LEU A 31 -0.81 -7.13 -22.08
C LEU A 31 -2.22 -7.08 -22.71
N ALA A 32 -2.98 -8.17 -22.66
CA ALA A 32 -4.30 -8.27 -23.29
C ALA A 32 -5.50 -8.02 -22.34
N ALA A 33 -5.27 -7.86 -21.03
CA ALA A 33 -6.35 -7.65 -20.06
C ALA A 33 -6.92 -6.21 -20.08
N PRO A 34 -8.24 -5.98 -19.99
CA PRO A 34 -8.80 -4.62 -19.95
C PRO A 34 -8.35 -3.83 -18.70
N PRO A 35 -8.25 -2.49 -18.77
CA PRO A 35 -7.90 -1.64 -17.63
C PRO A 35 -9.01 -1.62 -16.55
N ASP A 36 -8.63 -1.42 -15.29
CA ASP A 36 -9.56 -1.34 -14.15
C ASP A 36 -10.38 -0.04 -14.17
N GLU A 37 -11.65 -0.10 -13.77
CA GLU A 37 -12.57 1.05 -13.72
C GLU A 37 -12.19 2.05 -12.61
N VAL A 38 -12.24 3.35 -12.90
CA VAL A 38 -11.95 4.42 -11.93
C VAL A 38 -13.11 4.55 -10.93
N ASP A 39 -12.86 4.29 -9.65
CA ASP A 39 -13.86 4.38 -8.58
C ASP A 39 -14.22 5.84 -8.26
N ILE A 40 -15.32 6.33 -8.82
CA ILE A 40 -15.92 7.65 -8.53
C ILE A 40 -16.19 7.82 -7.01
N LEU A 41 -16.34 6.71 -6.28
CA LEU A 41 -16.53 6.67 -4.84
C LEU A 41 -15.32 7.21 -4.03
N ALA A 42 -14.13 7.25 -4.63
CA ALA A 42 -12.91 7.74 -3.98
C ALA A 42 -12.99 9.24 -3.61
N TYR A 43 -13.76 10.03 -4.37
CA TYR A 43 -13.95 11.46 -4.08
C TYR A 43 -14.73 11.73 -2.78
N LEU A 44 -15.47 10.75 -2.27
CA LEU A 44 -16.19 10.88 -0.98
C LEU A 44 -15.26 10.66 0.23
N GLU A 45 -14.09 10.04 0.05
CA GLU A 45 -13.22 9.65 1.17
C GLU A 45 -12.71 10.82 2.03
N PRO A 46 -12.24 11.96 1.46
CA PRO A 46 -11.76 13.09 2.27
C PRO A 46 -12.86 13.68 3.15
N PHE A 47 -14.08 13.76 2.61
CA PHE A 47 -15.24 14.27 3.34
C PHE A 47 -15.63 13.36 4.52
N VAL A 48 -15.59 12.04 4.31
CA VAL A 48 -15.84 11.05 5.36
C VAL A 48 -14.76 11.12 6.44
N LEU A 49 -13.49 11.28 6.07
CA LEU A 49 -12.39 11.43 7.02
C LEU A 49 -12.59 12.67 7.91
N ILE A 50 -12.91 13.83 7.33
CA ILE A 50 -13.17 15.06 8.09
C ILE A 50 -14.32 14.84 9.08
N THR A 51 -15.39 14.18 8.64
CA THR A 51 -16.56 13.89 9.49
C THR A 51 -16.20 12.98 10.67
N ILE A 52 -15.40 11.93 10.43
CA ILE A 52 -14.95 11.01 11.49
C ILE A 52 -14.07 11.75 12.50
N LEU A 53 -13.12 12.57 12.03
CA LEU A 53 -12.23 13.33 12.91
C LEU A 53 -13.01 14.35 13.75
N ALA A 54 -13.94 15.08 13.13
CA ALA A 54 -14.80 16.03 13.83
C ALA A 54 -15.67 15.34 14.90
N ASN A 55 -16.24 14.17 14.59
CA ASN A 55 -17.02 13.39 15.55
C ASN A 55 -16.14 12.86 16.69
N GLY A 56 -14.92 12.40 16.40
CA GLY A 56 -13.97 11.97 17.43
C GLY A 56 -13.54 13.09 18.38
N ILE A 57 -13.23 14.27 17.84
CA ILE A 57 -12.89 15.47 18.64
C ILE A 57 -14.09 15.87 19.51
N MET A 58 -15.30 15.88 18.96
CA MET A 58 -16.52 16.15 19.71
C MET A 58 -16.67 15.19 20.90
N ILE A 59 -16.54 13.88 20.69
CA ILE A 59 -16.65 12.89 21.77
C ILE A 59 -15.57 13.13 22.85
N GLY A 60 -14.36 13.50 22.45
CA GLY A 60 -13.29 13.88 23.37
C GLY A 60 -13.68 15.06 24.26
N ILE A 61 -14.23 16.14 23.68
CA ILE A 61 -14.67 17.31 24.45
C ILE A 61 -15.88 16.96 25.34
N GLN A 62 -16.83 16.17 24.84
CA GLN A 62 -18.00 15.74 25.60
C GLN A 62 -17.65 14.83 26.78
N SER A 63 -16.48 14.18 26.76
CA SER A 63 -16.01 13.35 27.87
C SER A 63 -15.58 14.15 29.11
N ASP A 64 -15.32 15.45 28.94
CA ASP A 64 -15.00 16.35 30.03
C ASP A 64 -16.27 16.66 30.87
N PRO A 65 -16.25 16.46 32.20
CA PRO A 65 -17.38 16.76 33.08
C PRO A 65 -17.92 18.18 32.95
N ASP A 66 -17.07 19.17 32.66
CA ASP A 66 -17.47 20.58 32.58
C ASP A 66 -18.35 20.87 31.34
N TYR A 67 -18.22 20.04 30.30
CA TYR A 67 -18.93 20.23 29.02
C TYR A 67 -19.94 19.12 28.72
N ALA A 68 -20.01 18.06 29.53
CA ALA A 68 -20.81 16.85 29.25
C ALA A 68 -22.31 17.12 29.04
N ASP A 69 -22.88 18.06 29.79
CA ASP A 69 -24.32 18.35 29.81
C ASP A 69 -24.72 19.55 28.93
N TRP A 70 -23.83 20.01 28.04
CA TRP A 70 -24.16 21.11 27.15
C TRP A 70 -25.26 20.70 26.13
N PRO A 71 -26.41 21.40 26.09
CA PRO A 71 -27.54 21.02 25.22
C PRO A 71 -27.22 21.11 23.72
N GLY A 72 -26.14 21.81 23.35
CA GLY A 72 -25.70 21.95 21.96
C GLY A 72 -25.26 20.63 21.31
N TRP A 73 -24.87 19.62 22.09
CA TRP A 73 -24.37 18.35 21.57
C TRP A 73 -25.39 17.59 20.72
N GLN A 74 -26.67 17.70 21.05
CA GLN A 74 -27.73 17.01 20.31
C GLN A 74 -27.79 17.46 18.84
N PHE A 75 -27.57 18.75 18.56
CA PHE A 75 -27.56 19.27 17.18
C PHE A 75 -26.38 18.70 16.38
N PHE A 76 -25.21 18.57 16.99
CA PHE A 76 -24.05 17.97 16.34
C PHE A 76 -24.27 16.48 16.07
N GLU A 77 -24.83 15.73 17.02
CA GLU A 77 -25.15 14.30 16.81
C GLU A 77 -26.16 14.09 15.69
N ILE A 78 -27.22 14.91 15.62
CA ILE A 78 -28.17 14.89 14.51
C ILE A 78 -27.46 15.22 13.19
N GLY A 79 -26.59 16.22 13.18
CA GLY A 79 -25.79 16.59 12.01
C GLY A 79 -24.89 15.45 11.53
N PHE A 80 -24.16 14.79 12.44
CA PHE A 80 -23.32 13.65 12.10
C PHE A 80 -24.14 12.45 11.61
N ALA A 81 -25.28 12.16 12.23
CA ALA A 81 -26.19 11.11 11.79
C ALA A 81 -26.76 11.40 10.38
N ALA A 82 -27.10 12.65 10.09
CA ALA A 82 -27.58 13.07 8.77
C ALA A 82 -26.49 12.92 7.70
N VAL A 83 -25.24 13.28 8.00
CA VAL A 83 -24.10 13.08 7.10
C VAL A 83 -23.86 11.59 6.83
N LEU A 84 -23.93 10.74 7.87
CA LEU A 84 -23.81 9.28 7.73
C LEU A 84 -24.92 8.67 6.88
N LEU A 85 -26.16 9.15 7.06
CA LEU A 85 -27.31 8.74 6.26
C LEU A 85 -27.08 9.10 4.78
N PHE A 86 -26.67 10.34 4.53
CA PHE A 86 -26.41 10.84 3.18
C PHE A 86 -25.27 10.06 2.49
N GLU A 87 -24.18 9.79 3.20
CA GLU A 87 -23.08 8.93 2.72
C GLU A 87 -23.60 7.54 2.32
N CYS A 88 -24.41 6.91 3.17
CA CYS A 88 -24.97 5.58 2.89
C CYS A 88 -25.90 5.60 1.66
N CYS A 89 -26.75 6.63 1.54
CA CYS A 89 -27.66 6.80 0.42
C CYS A 89 -26.91 6.99 -0.91
N ILE A 90 -25.89 7.85 -0.96
CA ILE A 90 -25.09 8.05 -2.17
C ILE A 90 -24.41 6.74 -2.57
N ARG A 91 -23.78 6.03 -1.62
CA ARG A 91 -23.11 4.77 -1.92
C ARG A 91 -24.07 3.70 -2.43
N TYR A 92 -25.26 3.62 -1.84
CA TYR A 92 -26.31 2.71 -2.28
C TYR A 92 -26.75 3.02 -3.72
N TYR A 93 -27.00 4.30 -4.02
CA TYR A 93 -27.44 4.75 -5.34
C TYR A 93 -26.38 4.51 -6.43
N MET A 94 -25.12 4.87 -6.16
CA MET A 94 -24.03 4.74 -7.14
C MET A 94 -23.59 3.28 -7.37
N SER A 95 -23.60 2.44 -6.34
CA SER A 95 -23.17 1.04 -6.46
C SER A 95 -24.26 0.12 -7.01
N GLY A 96 -25.54 0.47 -6.81
CA GLY A 96 -26.68 -0.40 -7.07
C GLY A 96 -26.80 -1.55 -6.06
N CYS A 97 -28.02 -2.08 -5.90
CA CYS A 97 -28.37 -3.03 -4.83
C CYS A 97 -27.50 -4.32 -4.83
N GLN A 98 -27.16 -4.85 -6.01
CA GLN A 98 -26.42 -6.10 -6.12
C GLN A 98 -24.93 -5.96 -5.75
N LYS A 99 -24.24 -4.92 -6.26
CA LYS A 99 -22.83 -4.67 -5.87
C LYS A 99 -22.74 -4.17 -4.43
N TYR A 100 -23.70 -3.39 -3.94
CA TYR A 100 -23.69 -2.90 -2.56
C TYR A 100 -23.77 -4.04 -1.53
N CYS A 101 -24.64 -5.03 -1.75
CA CYS A 101 -24.85 -6.15 -0.82
C CYS A 101 -23.91 -7.36 -1.05
N LYS A 102 -23.48 -7.62 -2.29
CA LYS A 102 -22.70 -8.81 -2.66
C LYS A 102 -21.33 -8.52 -3.28
N GLY A 103 -20.96 -7.25 -3.46
CA GLY A 103 -19.66 -6.86 -4.02
C GLY A 103 -18.49 -7.03 -3.04
N ALA A 104 -17.30 -6.62 -3.47
CA ALA A 104 -16.07 -6.69 -2.68
C ALA A 104 -16.18 -5.95 -1.33
N GLU A 105 -16.84 -4.79 -1.33
CA GLU A 105 -17.01 -3.90 -0.17
C GLU A 105 -18.19 -4.27 0.77
N ARG A 106 -18.82 -5.44 0.58
CA ARG A 106 -20.04 -5.86 1.31
C ARG A 106 -19.92 -5.85 2.84
N TRP A 107 -18.73 -6.10 3.39
CA TRP A 107 -18.52 -6.10 4.84
C TRP A 107 -18.50 -4.67 5.38
N TRP A 108 -17.83 -3.76 4.68
CA TRP A 108 -17.78 -2.34 5.04
C TRP A 108 -19.14 -1.66 4.90
N ASN A 109 -19.88 -1.96 3.84
CA ASN A 109 -21.23 -1.44 3.66
C ASN A 109 -22.19 -1.92 4.76
N ARG A 110 -22.06 -3.17 5.22
CA ARG A 110 -22.87 -3.68 6.35
C ARG A 110 -22.50 -3.01 7.67
N LEU A 111 -21.21 -2.77 7.93
CA LEU A 111 -20.76 -2.02 9.11
C LEU A 111 -21.29 -0.59 9.10
N ASP A 112 -21.28 0.10 7.95
CA ASP A 112 -21.86 1.43 7.81
C ASP A 112 -23.36 1.46 8.16
N ILE A 113 -24.13 0.47 7.69
CA ILE A 113 -25.56 0.33 8.04
C ILE A 113 -25.74 0.09 9.53
N ILE A 114 -24.92 -0.79 10.13
CA ILE A 114 -24.97 -1.04 11.57
C ILE A 114 -24.71 0.25 12.35
N PHE A 115 -23.70 1.03 11.97
CA PHE A 115 -23.41 2.31 12.62
C PHE A 115 -24.51 3.34 12.43
N LEU A 116 -25.15 3.39 11.25
CA LEU A 116 -26.31 4.25 11.01
C LEU A 116 -27.49 3.86 11.92
N ILE A 117 -27.79 2.56 12.03
CA ILE A 117 -28.85 2.06 12.91
C ILE A 117 -28.53 2.41 14.37
N MET A 118 -27.30 2.18 14.81
CA MET A 118 -26.91 2.52 16.19
C MET A 118 -26.99 4.02 16.45
N ALA A 119 -26.61 4.88 15.50
CA ALA A 119 -26.78 6.33 15.64
C ALA A 119 -28.26 6.75 15.77
N ILE A 120 -29.15 6.13 15.00
CA ILE A 120 -30.60 6.39 15.10
C ILE A 120 -31.14 5.90 16.45
N VAL A 121 -30.74 4.71 16.88
CA VAL A 121 -31.15 4.14 18.18
C VAL A 121 -30.67 5.04 19.33
N ASP A 122 -29.43 5.54 19.30
CA ASP A 122 -28.90 6.45 20.31
C ASP A 122 -29.73 7.74 20.40
N LEU A 123 -30.07 8.35 19.26
CA LEU A 123 -30.92 9.56 19.20
C LEU A 123 -32.35 9.30 19.72
N LEU A 124 -32.92 8.13 19.42
CA LEU A 124 -34.22 7.73 19.92
C LEU A 124 -34.21 7.46 21.43
N LEU A 125 -33.16 6.82 21.94
CA LEU A 125 -33.02 6.56 23.38
C LEU A 125 -32.83 7.86 24.18
N GLU A 126 -32.07 8.81 23.64
CA GLU A 126 -31.84 10.11 24.28
C GLU A 126 -33.12 10.97 24.31
N SER A 127 -33.95 10.91 23.26
CA SER A 127 -35.25 11.61 23.22
C SER A 127 -36.35 10.97 24.07
N LEU A 128 -36.27 9.67 24.36
CA LEU A 128 -37.24 8.95 25.20
C LEU A 128 -36.87 8.94 26.70
N GLY A 129 -35.62 9.27 27.04
CA GLY A 129 -35.06 9.11 28.39
C GLY A 129 -35.48 10.16 29.43
N GLU A 130 -36.11 11.26 29.01
CA GLU A 130 -36.41 12.42 29.87
C GLU A 130 -37.61 12.21 30.81
N GLU A 131 -38.55 11.30 30.54
CA GLU A 131 -39.80 11.25 31.32
C GLU A 131 -39.93 10.12 32.36
N ASN A 132 -39.14 9.03 32.33
CA ASN A 132 -39.36 7.88 33.25
C ASN A 132 -38.19 6.86 33.40
N SER A 133 -36.96 7.30 33.64
CA SER A 133 -35.81 6.38 33.62
C SER A 133 -35.54 5.66 34.96
N THR A 134 -35.80 4.35 34.99
CA THR A 134 -35.25 3.42 35.99
C THR A 134 -33.70 3.42 35.94
N MET A 135 -33.01 3.07 37.04
CA MET A 135 -31.54 3.02 37.12
C MET A 135 -30.87 2.25 35.95
N PHE A 136 -31.56 1.23 35.43
CA PHE A 136 -31.11 0.45 34.28
C PHE A 136 -31.07 1.26 32.97
N ILE A 137 -32.05 2.13 32.73
CA ILE A 137 -32.09 3.00 31.54
C ILE A 137 -30.93 4.00 31.59
N ALA A 138 -30.61 4.55 32.76
CA ALA A 138 -29.45 5.44 32.93
C ALA A 138 -28.11 4.73 32.64
N LEU A 139 -27.95 3.46 33.06
CA LEU A 139 -26.79 2.63 32.70
C LEU A 139 -26.72 2.37 31.19
N LEU A 140 -27.85 2.01 30.56
CA LEU A 140 -27.92 1.79 29.12
C LEU A 140 -27.58 3.04 28.32
N LEU A 141 -28.05 4.23 28.73
CA LEU A 141 -27.71 5.50 28.10
C LEU A 141 -26.21 5.80 28.21
N ARG A 142 -25.55 5.47 29.33
CA ARG A 142 -24.10 5.58 29.47
C ARG A 142 -23.35 4.64 28.52
N PHE A 143 -23.82 3.40 28.37
CA PHE A 143 -23.24 2.46 27.41
C PHE A 143 -23.50 2.86 25.95
N ALA A 144 -24.67 3.41 25.64
CA ALA A 144 -25.01 3.94 24.32
C ALA A 144 -24.05 5.08 23.89
N ARG A 145 -23.61 5.94 24.82
CA ARG A 145 -22.58 6.95 24.53
C ARG A 145 -21.26 6.32 24.07
N LEU A 146 -20.83 5.19 24.66
CA LEU A 146 -19.60 4.49 24.24
C LEU A 146 -19.72 3.85 22.86
N VAL A 147 -20.92 3.43 22.48
CA VAL A 147 -21.18 2.87 21.15
C VAL A 147 -20.84 3.87 20.04
N ARG A 148 -20.95 5.18 20.30
CA ARG A 148 -20.54 6.23 19.33
C ARG A 148 -19.06 6.15 18.94
N LEU A 149 -18.17 5.72 19.86
CA LEU A 149 -16.75 5.54 19.58
C LEU A 149 -16.48 4.47 18.51
N THR A 150 -17.39 3.50 18.34
CA THR A 150 -17.26 2.48 17.28
C THR A 150 -17.26 3.10 15.88
N ARG A 151 -17.81 4.31 15.70
CA ARG A 151 -17.79 5.05 14.44
C ARG A 151 -16.36 5.43 14.00
N ILE A 152 -15.40 5.54 14.93
CA ILE A 152 -13.97 5.73 14.62
C ILE A 152 -13.44 4.56 13.78
N MET A 153 -14.03 3.35 13.90
CA MET A 153 -13.63 2.22 13.07
C MET A 153 -13.84 2.46 11.57
N LYS A 154 -14.67 3.43 11.17
CA LYS A 154 -14.80 3.83 9.75
C LYS A 154 -13.48 4.36 9.19
N VAL A 155 -12.55 4.86 10.01
CA VAL A 155 -11.21 5.29 9.58
C VAL A 155 -10.45 4.14 8.90
N PHE A 156 -10.68 2.89 9.35
CA PHE A 156 -10.08 1.71 8.75
C PHE A 156 -10.57 1.46 7.33
N ARG A 157 -11.64 2.09 6.84
CA ARG A 157 -12.07 1.94 5.44
C ARG A 157 -11.21 2.75 4.48
N LEU A 158 -10.68 3.89 4.91
CA LEU A 158 -9.97 4.85 4.05
C LEU A 158 -8.84 4.19 3.29
N HIS A 159 -8.63 4.55 2.02
CA HIS A 159 -7.56 3.96 1.22
C HIS A 159 -6.17 4.18 1.84
N TRP A 160 -5.99 5.24 2.63
CA TRP A 160 -4.73 5.53 3.32
C TRP A 160 -4.40 4.49 4.40
N MET A 161 -5.42 3.88 5.03
CA MET A 161 -5.24 2.88 6.07
C MET A 161 -5.09 1.45 5.52
N LYS A 162 -4.87 1.28 4.20
CA LYS A 162 -4.71 -0.04 3.55
C LYS A 162 -3.58 -0.85 4.20
N GLU A 163 -2.44 -0.22 4.47
CA GLU A 163 -1.30 -0.87 5.11
C GLU A 163 -1.64 -1.36 6.52
N LEU A 164 -2.28 -0.51 7.34
CA LEU A 164 -2.72 -0.90 8.68
C LEU A 164 -3.76 -2.02 8.64
N ARG A 165 -4.69 -2.00 7.67
CA ARG A 165 -5.65 -3.08 7.44
C ARG A 165 -4.97 -4.40 7.06
N LEU A 166 -3.97 -4.36 6.19
CA LEU A 166 -3.19 -5.52 5.78
C LEU A 166 -2.45 -6.12 6.99
N MET A 167 -1.83 -5.28 7.82
CA MET A 167 -1.20 -5.71 9.07
C MET A 167 -2.21 -6.32 10.05
N LEU A 168 -3.37 -5.69 10.24
CA LEU A 168 -4.47 -6.21 11.06
C LEU A 168 -5.00 -7.55 10.53
N LYS A 169 -5.13 -7.71 9.21
CA LYS A 169 -5.54 -8.98 8.60
C LYS A 169 -4.50 -10.08 8.85
N GLY A 170 -3.20 -9.73 8.81
CA GLY A 170 -2.12 -10.63 9.21
C GLY A 170 -2.23 -11.04 10.69
N LEU A 171 -2.49 -10.08 11.58
CA LEU A 171 -2.72 -10.34 13.00
C LEU A 171 -3.93 -11.25 13.24
N VAL A 172 -5.05 -10.96 12.57
CA VAL A 172 -6.28 -11.77 12.64
C VAL A 172 -6.04 -13.17 12.08
N GLY A 173 -5.22 -13.31 11.03
CA GLY A 173 -4.79 -14.61 10.49
C GLY A 173 -4.04 -15.46 11.51
N GLY A 174 -3.24 -14.82 12.39
CA GLY A 174 -2.54 -15.47 13.50
C GLY A 174 -3.36 -15.63 14.78
N PHE A 175 -4.57 -15.06 14.85
CA PHE A 175 -5.35 -14.97 16.08
C PHE A 175 -5.66 -16.34 16.69
N ARG A 176 -6.01 -17.34 15.86
CA ARG A 176 -6.27 -18.71 16.34
C ARG A 176 -5.07 -19.29 17.10
N THR A 177 -3.87 -19.09 16.57
CA THR A 177 -2.63 -19.59 17.17
C THR A 177 -2.31 -18.83 18.45
N LEU A 178 -2.49 -17.51 18.46
CA LEU A 178 -2.33 -16.69 19.67
C LEU A 178 -3.29 -17.10 20.79
N VAL A 179 -4.58 -17.25 20.47
CA VAL A 179 -5.58 -17.75 21.44
C VAL A 179 -5.18 -19.12 21.99
N THR A 180 -4.69 -20.02 21.14
CA THR A 180 -4.23 -21.35 21.58
C THR A 180 -3.06 -21.26 22.56
N ALA A 181 -2.10 -20.38 22.29
CA ALA A 181 -0.94 -20.16 23.16
C ALA A 181 -1.35 -19.52 24.50
N PHE A 182 -2.27 -18.55 24.47
CA PHE A 182 -2.85 -17.95 25.68
C PHE A 182 -3.70 -18.95 26.49
N LEU A 183 -4.43 -19.86 25.84
CA LEU A 183 -5.16 -20.92 26.53
C LEU A 183 -4.22 -21.89 27.25
N LEU A 184 -3.05 -22.19 26.67
CA LEU A 184 -2.00 -22.98 27.33
C LEU A 184 -1.41 -22.24 28.53
N LEU A 185 -1.15 -20.94 28.41
CA LEU A 185 -0.73 -20.12 29.56
C LEU A 185 -1.81 -20.11 30.65
N PHE A 186 -3.07 -19.89 30.28
CA PHE A 186 -4.20 -19.85 31.20
C PHE A 186 -4.36 -21.18 31.94
N SER A 187 -4.22 -22.32 31.27
CA SER A 187 -4.36 -23.63 31.91
C SER A 187 -3.25 -23.91 32.93
N VAL A 188 -2.01 -23.52 32.62
CA VAL A 188 -0.88 -23.66 33.55
C VAL A 188 -1.04 -22.72 34.74
N LEU A 189 -1.43 -21.46 34.50
CA LEU A 189 -1.75 -20.52 35.58
C LEU A 189 -2.90 -21.00 36.46
N TYR A 190 -3.95 -21.58 35.85
CA TYR A 190 -5.08 -22.14 36.59
C TYR A 190 -4.65 -23.23 37.56
N VAL A 191 -3.75 -24.13 37.14
CA VAL A 191 -3.22 -25.20 38.01
C VAL A 191 -2.37 -24.61 39.15
N ILE A 192 -1.43 -23.72 38.84
CA ILE A 192 -0.56 -23.11 39.87
C ILE A 192 -1.38 -22.28 40.87
N ALA A 193 -2.30 -21.46 40.38
CA ALA A 193 -3.18 -20.65 41.20
C ALA A 193 -4.18 -21.48 42.00
N GLY A 194 -4.67 -22.60 41.45
CA GLY A 194 -5.50 -23.55 42.17
C GLY A 194 -4.75 -24.18 43.34
N LEU A 195 -3.48 -24.56 43.13
CA LEU A 195 -2.60 -25.03 44.19
C LEU A 195 -2.36 -23.94 45.23
N ALA A 196 -2.05 -22.71 44.82
CA ALA A 196 -1.85 -21.57 45.74
C ALA A 196 -3.13 -21.26 46.55
N THR A 197 -4.31 -21.30 45.94
CA THR A 197 -5.60 -21.12 46.65
C THR A 197 -5.80 -22.22 47.69
N TYR A 198 -5.47 -23.47 47.33
CA TYR A 198 -5.66 -24.61 48.22
C TYR A 198 -4.65 -24.64 49.37
N THR A 199 -3.39 -24.28 49.13
CA THR A 199 -2.30 -24.35 50.11
C THR A 199 -2.10 -23.06 50.89
N LEU A 200 -2.10 -21.90 50.24
CA LEU A 200 -1.84 -20.60 50.85
C LEU A 200 -3.14 -19.91 51.29
N GLY A 201 -4.18 -19.95 50.46
CA GLY A 201 -5.45 -19.26 50.71
C GLY A 201 -6.21 -19.73 51.95
N ARG A 202 -5.94 -20.94 52.43
CA ARG A 202 -6.53 -21.52 53.64
C ARG A 202 -5.59 -21.57 54.85
N ASP A 203 -4.35 -21.10 54.70
CA ASP A 203 -3.35 -21.14 55.77
C ASP A 203 -3.54 -19.94 56.72
N GLU A 204 -3.64 -20.21 58.02
CA GLU A 204 -3.83 -19.16 59.04
C GLU A 204 -2.70 -18.12 59.03
N ARG A 205 -1.46 -18.51 58.65
CA ARG A 205 -0.31 -17.58 58.57
C ARG A 205 -0.54 -16.47 57.56
N ILE A 206 -1.18 -16.77 56.42
CA ILE A 206 -1.49 -15.79 55.36
C ILE A 206 -2.55 -14.79 55.85
N ILE A 207 -3.53 -15.28 56.62
CA ILE A 207 -4.58 -14.46 57.21
C ILE A 207 -3.98 -13.48 58.23
N VAL A 208 -3.10 -13.96 59.12
CA VAL A 208 -2.44 -13.14 60.14
C VAL A 208 -1.54 -12.06 59.53
N MET A 209 -0.91 -12.33 58.39
CA MET A 209 -0.10 -11.35 57.66
C MET A 209 -0.91 -10.33 56.86
N GLY A 210 -2.24 -10.43 56.80
CA GLY A 210 -3.09 -9.52 56.03
C GLY A 210 -3.09 -9.79 54.52
N TYR A 211 -2.59 -10.95 54.06
CA TYR A 211 -2.51 -11.31 52.64
C TYR A 211 -3.65 -12.24 52.18
N TYR A 212 -4.73 -12.32 52.96
CA TYR A 212 -5.89 -13.16 52.63
C TYR A 212 -6.48 -12.85 51.26
N ASP A 213 -6.62 -11.55 50.94
CA ASP A 213 -7.26 -11.10 49.69
C ASP A 213 -6.49 -11.51 48.42
N LEU A 214 -5.20 -11.86 48.54
CA LEU A 214 -4.39 -12.31 47.41
C LEU A 214 -4.67 -13.76 46.98
N PHE A 215 -5.14 -14.61 47.92
CA PHE A 215 -5.29 -16.05 47.67
C PHE A 215 -6.64 -16.65 48.12
N TYR A 216 -7.61 -15.83 48.55
CA TYR A 216 -8.87 -16.32 49.12
C TYR A 216 -9.76 -17.11 48.14
N ASN A 217 -9.71 -16.78 46.85
CA ASN A 217 -10.44 -17.51 45.80
C ASN A 217 -9.57 -17.72 44.56
N LEU A 218 -10.05 -18.57 43.66
CA LEU A 218 -9.28 -18.95 42.47
C LEU A 218 -8.97 -17.77 41.54
N PRO A 219 -9.91 -16.87 41.18
CA PRO A 219 -9.59 -15.68 40.38
C PRO A 219 -8.55 -14.75 41.01
N ALA A 220 -8.63 -14.52 42.33
CA ALA A 220 -7.65 -13.70 43.06
C ALA A 220 -6.27 -14.35 43.03
N SER A 221 -6.19 -15.64 43.34
CA SER A 221 -4.94 -16.40 43.23
C SER A 221 -4.39 -16.40 41.81
N MET A 222 -5.25 -16.49 40.78
CA MET A 222 -4.81 -16.42 39.38
C MET A 222 -4.21 -15.06 39.04
N PHE A 223 -4.83 -13.97 39.50
CA PHE A 223 -4.32 -12.62 39.32
C PHE A 223 -2.98 -12.41 40.04
N THR A 224 -2.89 -12.78 41.33
CA THR A 224 -1.65 -12.72 42.11
C THR A 224 -0.54 -13.57 41.48
N THR A 225 -0.86 -14.80 41.08
CA THR A 225 0.09 -15.71 40.41
C THR A 225 0.60 -15.12 39.10
N PHE A 226 -0.30 -14.58 38.26
CA PHE A 226 0.07 -13.92 37.00
C PHE A 226 0.99 -12.72 37.26
N ARG A 227 0.63 -11.83 38.19
CA ARG A 227 1.46 -10.69 38.60
C ARG A 227 2.87 -11.14 39.01
N CYS A 228 2.98 -12.15 39.87
CA CYS A 228 4.27 -12.67 40.32
C CYS A 228 5.11 -13.27 39.19
N LEU A 229 4.51 -14.06 38.29
CA LEU A 229 5.22 -14.71 37.18
C LEU A 229 5.55 -13.73 36.04
N SER A 230 4.83 -12.62 35.91
CA SER A 230 5.14 -11.51 35.01
C SER A 230 6.20 -10.54 35.57
N GLY A 231 6.71 -10.79 36.78
CA GLY A 231 7.78 -10.00 37.41
C GLY A 231 7.31 -8.94 38.40
N GLN A 232 6.00 -8.79 38.63
CA GLN A 232 5.40 -7.85 39.59
C GLN A 232 4.91 -8.58 40.84
N CYS A 233 5.84 -9.14 41.63
CA CYS A 233 5.52 -9.94 42.82
C CYS A 233 5.63 -9.13 44.12
N GLU A 234 4.73 -8.16 44.29
CA GLU A 234 4.72 -7.22 45.41
C GLU A 234 3.32 -7.10 46.02
N SER A 235 3.26 -6.86 47.34
CA SER A 235 2.03 -6.54 48.06
C SER A 235 1.61 -5.08 47.81
N ASP A 236 0.41 -4.72 48.27
CA ASP A 236 -0.10 -3.34 48.17
C ASP A 236 0.75 -2.34 48.96
N GLU A 237 1.53 -2.82 49.94
CA GLU A 237 2.51 -2.03 50.71
C GLU A 237 3.90 -1.99 50.05
N GLY A 238 4.05 -2.61 48.87
CA GLY A 238 5.32 -2.69 48.14
C GLY A 238 6.30 -3.74 48.68
N ALA A 239 5.86 -4.62 49.59
CA ALA A 239 6.72 -5.68 50.11
C ALA A 239 6.88 -6.81 49.07
N PRO A 240 8.09 -7.32 48.82
CA PRO A 240 8.31 -8.38 47.85
C PRO A 240 7.71 -9.70 48.36
N LEU A 241 6.58 -10.10 47.76
CA LEU A 241 5.70 -11.18 48.22
C LEU A 241 6.45 -12.52 48.26
N ALA A 242 7.27 -12.81 47.24
CA ALA A 242 8.11 -14.01 47.21
C ALA A 242 9.07 -14.12 48.42
N SER A 243 9.62 -13.00 48.89
CA SER A 243 10.54 -12.99 50.04
C SER A 243 9.79 -13.19 51.36
N VAL A 244 8.59 -12.65 51.47
CA VAL A 244 7.75 -12.76 52.66
C VAL A 244 7.24 -14.18 52.81
N LEU A 245 6.70 -14.77 51.73
CA LEU A 245 6.27 -16.16 51.74
C LEU A 245 7.42 -17.15 51.94
N PHE A 246 8.63 -16.84 51.47
CA PHE A 246 9.80 -17.67 51.77
C PHE A 246 10.10 -17.74 53.27
N LYS A 247 10.02 -16.61 53.98
CA LYS A 247 10.29 -16.58 55.44
C LYS A 247 9.31 -17.46 56.22
N GLU A 248 8.05 -17.53 55.78
CA GLU A 248 6.99 -18.27 56.48
C GLU A 248 6.85 -19.74 56.05
N PHE A 249 6.97 -20.03 54.75
CA PHE A 249 6.76 -21.36 54.19
C PHE A 249 8.05 -22.11 53.85
N GLY A 250 9.20 -21.42 53.88
CA GLY A 250 10.52 -22.00 53.73
C GLY A 250 10.80 -22.58 52.34
N LEU A 251 11.67 -23.61 52.30
CA LEU A 251 12.19 -24.21 51.07
C LEU A 251 11.12 -24.80 50.13
N PRO A 252 10.07 -25.51 50.60
CA PRO A 252 9.06 -26.09 49.71
C PRO A 252 8.37 -25.04 48.83
N PHE A 253 8.05 -23.89 49.42
CA PHE A 253 7.46 -22.77 48.68
C PHE A 253 8.42 -22.22 47.63
N VAL A 254 9.68 -21.94 48.01
CA VAL A 254 10.66 -21.37 47.07
C VAL A 254 10.97 -22.31 45.91
N LEU A 255 11.08 -23.63 46.16
CA LEU A 255 11.29 -24.59 45.07
C LEU A 255 10.11 -24.60 44.10
N ALA A 256 8.87 -24.61 44.61
CA ALA A 256 7.66 -24.53 43.78
C ALA A 256 7.57 -23.19 43.02
N TYR A 257 7.94 -22.08 43.66
CA TYR A 257 7.99 -20.76 43.04
C TYR A 257 9.03 -20.67 41.93
N ILE A 258 10.27 -21.14 42.16
CA ILE A 258 11.32 -21.14 41.13
C ILE A 258 10.92 -22.02 39.95
N LEU A 259 10.37 -23.21 40.21
CA LEU A 259 9.93 -24.12 39.15
C LEU A 259 8.80 -23.50 38.32
N SER A 260 7.79 -22.91 38.97
CA SER A 260 6.69 -22.24 38.28
C SER A 260 7.16 -21.00 37.50
N TYR A 261 8.10 -20.22 38.05
CA TYR A 261 8.72 -19.08 37.37
C TYR A 261 9.52 -19.51 36.13
N MET A 262 10.34 -20.55 36.23
CA MET A 262 11.06 -21.11 35.08
C MET A 262 10.09 -21.63 34.01
N LEU A 263 9.04 -22.36 34.41
CA LEU A 263 8.06 -22.91 33.48
C LEU A 263 7.30 -21.81 32.73
N VAL A 264 6.77 -20.82 33.43
CA VAL A 264 5.90 -19.79 32.82
C VAL A 264 6.73 -18.69 32.17
N THR A 265 7.69 -18.12 32.89
CA THR A 265 8.44 -16.94 32.43
C THR A 265 9.51 -17.31 31.42
N MET A 266 10.33 -18.32 31.72
CA MET A 266 11.38 -18.75 30.79
C MET A 266 10.87 -19.74 29.73
N GLY A 267 9.82 -20.51 30.02
CA GLY A 267 9.23 -21.47 29.09
C GLY A 267 8.10 -20.84 28.26
N ILE A 268 6.91 -20.73 28.85
CA ILE A 268 5.67 -20.43 28.12
C ILE A 268 5.69 -19.05 27.45
N PHE A 269 6.12 -17.98 28.13
CA PHE A 269 6.20 -16.65 27.48
C PHE A 269 7.16 -16.64 26.30
N ASN A 270 8.30 -17.33 26.40
CA ASN A 270 9.25 -17.44 25.29
C ASN A 270 8.68 -18.27 24.12
N VAL A 271 7.89 -19.31 24.40
CA VAL A 271 7.15 -20.04 23.36
C VAL A 271 6.10 -19.14 22.70
N ILE A 272 5.34 -18.36 23.47
CA ILE A 272 4.36 -17.39 22.93
C ILE A 272 5.08 -16.36 22.05
N LEU A 273 6.22 -15.83 22.51
CA LEU A 273 7.03 -14.88 21.74
C LEU A 273 7.53 -15.51 20.44
N ALA A 274 8.05 -16.74 20.47
CA ALA A 274 8.49 -17.46 19.28
C ALA A 274 7.33 -17.67 18.28
N VAL A 275 6.15 -18.06 18.75
CA VAL A 275 4.95 -18.20 17.93
C VAL A 275 4.52 -16.86 17.33
N TYR A 276 4.56 -15.78 18.12
CA TYR A 276 4.25 -14.44 17.63
C TYR A 276 5.21 -14.00 16.53
N VAL A 277 6.52 -14.22 16.72
CA VAL A 277 7.54 -13.95 15.69
C VAL A 277 7.25 -14.74 14.41
N ASP A 278 6.93 -16.04 14.49
CA ASP A 278 6.58 -16.85 13.31
C ASP A 278 5.36 -16.29 12.55
N ILE A 279 4.32 -15.86 13.26
CA ILE A 279 3.15 -15.21 12.64
C ILE A 279 3.56 -13.92 11.92
N THR A 280 4.35 -13.06 12.57
CA THR A 280 4.79 -11.80 11.96
C THR A 280 5.70 -12.02 10.75
N MET A 281 6.59 -13.02 10.79
CA MET A 281 7.44 -13.39 9.66
C MET A 281 6.64 -13.92 8.47
N ARG A 282 5.61 -14.74 8.72
CA ARG A 282 4.71 -15.22 7.66
C ARG A 282 3.94 -14.07 7.03
N ALA A 283 3.40 -13.16 7.84
CA ALA A 283 2.70 -11.98 7.36
C ALA A 283 3.62 -11.06 6.54
N ALA A 284 4.87 -10.87 6.99
CA ALA A 284 5.88 -10.10 6.24
C ALA A 284 6.18 -10.75 4.87
N LYS A 285 6.33 -12.08 4.83
CA LYS A 285 6.56 -12.83 3.59
C LYS A 285 5.38 -12.77 2.62
N GLU A 286 4.14 -12.82 3.13
CA GLU A 286 2.95 -12.63 2.31
C GLU A 286 2.88 -11.21 1.76
N ASN A 287 3.25 -10.21 2.55
CA ASN A 287 3.33 -8.82 2.09
C ASN A 287 4.38 -8.65 0.99
N GLU A 288 5.58 -9.22 1.13
CA GLU A 288 6.61 -9.24 0.09
C GLU A 288 6.11 -9.89 -1.21
N ALA A 289 5.37 -11.00 -1.11
CA ALA A 289 4.76 -11.65 -2.27
C ALA A 289 3.72 -10.74 -2.96
N THR A 290 2.90 -10.03 -2.19
CA THR A 290 1.91 -9.09 -2.74
C THR A 290 2.58 -7.88 -3.40
N THR A 291 3.64 -7.34 -2.80
CA THR A 291 4.42 -6.24 -3.37
C THR A 291 5.12 -6.68 -4.66
N ALA A 292 5.65 -7.91 -4.70
CA ALA A 292 6.24 -8.49 -5.91
C ALA A 292 5.21 -8.66 -7.04
N GLU A 293 3.98 -9.08 -6.71
CA GLU A 293 2.87 -9.15 -7.67
C GLU A 293 2.45 -7.75 -8.16
N GLN A 294 2.45 -6.75 -7.28
CA GLN A 294 2.13 -5.39 -7.68
C GLN A 294 3.17 -4.81 -8.63
N HIS A 295 4.46 -5.05 -8.37
CA HIS A 295 5.54 -4.68 -9.30
C HIS A 295 5.40 -5.38 -10.65
N SER A 296 5.01 -6.66 -10.69
CA SER A 296 4.81 -7.35 -11.97
C SER A 296 3.64 -6.77 -12.75
N ARG A 297 2.52 -6.45 -12.09
CA ARG A 297 1.36 -5.77 -12.69
C ARG A 297 1.69 -4.38 -13.22
N GLU A 298 2.48 -3.62 -12.47
CA GLU A 298 2.93 -2.30 -12.89
C GLU A 298 3.82 -2.40 -14.15
N SER A 299 4.79 -3.31 -14.17
CA SER A 299 5.59 -3.57 -15.36
C SER A 299 4.73 -3.90 -16.58
N VAL A 300 3.62 -4.64 -16.40
CA VAL A 300 2.66 -4.94 -17.48
C VAL A 300 1.97 -3.69 -18.00
N ARG A 301 1.46 -2.83 -17.10
CA ARG A 301 0.80 -1.58 -17.49
C ARG A 301 1.75 -0.72 -18.33
N VAL A 302 2.99 -0.57 -17.86
CA VAL A 302 4.05 0.21 -18.50
C VAL A 302 4.38 -0.30 -19.89
N ALA A 303 4.50 -1.62 -20.03
CA ALA A 303 4.66 -2.28 -21.31
C ALA A 303 3.52 -1.92 -22.27
N ARG A 304 2.27 -2.00 -21.80
CA ARG A 304 1.10 -1.70 -22.63
C ARG A 304 1.09 -0.25 -23.10
N THR A 305 1.33 0.70 -22.21
CA THR A 305 1.38 2.13 -22.54
C THR A 305 2.52 2.44 -23.50
N ALA A 306 3.73 1.92 -23.25
CA ALA A 306 4.89 2.09 -24.13
C ALA A 306 4.64 1.50 -25.53
N ARG A 307 3.97 0.34 -25.62
CA ARG A 307 3.55 -0.27 -26.88
C ARG A 307 2.61 0.65 -27.65
N GLU A 308 1.58 1.20 -26.99
CA GLU A 308 0.61 2.10 -27.62
C GLU A 308 1.25 3.39 -28.12
N LEU A 309 2.17 3.96 -27.34
CA LEU A 309 2.96 5.10 -27.74
C LEU A 309 3.80 4.78 -28.99
N LEU A 310 4.48 3.63 -29.02
CA LEU A 310 5.24 3.18 -30.19
C LEU A 310 4.36 3.08 -31.44
N LYS A 311 3.13 2.56 -31.31
CA LYS A 311 2.19 2.49 -32.44
C LYS A 311 1.91 3.86 -33.03
N LYS A 312 1.73 4.88 -32.18
CA LYS A 312 1.49 6.27 -32.61
C LYS A 312 2.71 6.87 -33.33
N PHE A 313 3.91 6.70 -32.77
CA PHE A 313 5.16 7.14 -33.40
C PHE A 313 5.42 6.45 -34.75
N ALA A 314 5.20 5.13 -34.83
CA ALA A 314 5.37 4.37 -36.07
C ALA A 314 4.35 4.76 -37.15
N ALA A 315 3.10 5.04 -36.76
CA ALA A 315 2.06 5.52 -37.68
C ALA A 315 2.41 6.90 -38.26
N ALA A 316 2.87 7.83 -37.40
CA ALA A 316 3.29 9.16 -37.84
C ALA A 316 4.48 9.10 -38.80
N HIS A 317 5.53 8.32 -38.49
CA HIS A 317 6.68 8.16 -39.38
C HIS A 317 6.29 7.65 -40.78
N LYS A 318 5.31 6.73 -40.87
CA LYS A 318 4.80 6.24 -42.16
C LYS A 318 4.05 7.32 -42.95
N LEU A 319 3.29 8.18 -42.27
CA LEU A 319 2.57 9.27 -42.92
C LEU A 319 3.55 10.23 -43.61
N PHE A 320 4.63 10.63 -42.91
CA PHE A 320 5.64 11.54 -43.45
C PHE A 320 6.46 10.92 -44.58
N ARG A 321 6.81 9.63 -44.49
CA ARG A 321 7.56 8.94 -45.56
C ARG A 321 6.70 8.66 -46.81
N GLY A 322 5.39 8.53 -46.65
CA GLY A 322 4.44 8.34 -47.76
C GLY A 322 4.12 9.62 -48.53
N GLN A 323 4.48 10.78 -48.00
CA GLN A 323 4.16 12.10 -48.58
C GLN A 323 5.22 12.61 -49.57
N ASP A 324 6.27 11.84 -49.85
CA ASP A 324 7.35 12.19 -50.79
C ASP A 324 7.10 11.75 -52.25
N LEU A 325 5.90 11.30 -52.61
CA LEU A 325 5.50 11.10 -54.01
C LEU A 325 4.07 11.65 -54.24
N ASP A 326 4.02 12.83 -54.86
CA ASP A 326 2.85 13.52 -55.45
C ASP A 326 1.76 14.03 -54.49
N ASP A 327 1.93 15.26 -53.98
CA ASP A 327 0.94 16.36 -53.97
C ASP A 327 1.17 17.34 -52.80
N MET A 328 2.13 18.24 -52.98
CA MET A 328 2.36 19.37 -52.08
C MET A 328 1.56 20.60 -52.55
N SER A 329 0.22 20.52 -52.51
CA SER A 329 -0.61 21.72 -52.79
C SER A 329 -1.92 21.87 -52.03
N ASN A 330 -2.25 21.02 -51.04
CA ASN A 330 -3.34 21.33 -50.10
C ASN A 330 -3.36 20.38 -48.89
N ALA A 331 -2.81 20.80 -47.75
CA ALA A 331 -3.12 20.17 -46.47
C ALA A 331 -3.15 21.24 -45.37
N GLY A 332 -4.36 21.54 -44.90
CA GLY A 332 -4.59 22.36 -43.72
C GLY A 332 -4.06 21.70 -42.45
N THR A 333 -3.85 22.55 -41.44
CA THR A 333 -3.19 22.34 -40.14
C THR A 333 -3.92 21.42 -39.15
N ALA A 334 -4.43 20.27 -39.58
CA ALA A 334 -4.95 19.25 -38.67
C ALA A 334 -4.65 17.85 -39.20
N ILE A 335 -3.64 17.20 -38.61
CA ILE A 335 -3.32 15.79 -38.86
C ILE A 335 -4.24 14.96 -37.97
N ASP A 336 -5.22 14.30 -38.58
CA ASP A 336 -6.12 13.41 -37.87
C ASP A 336 -5.43 12.06 -37.60
N LEU A 337 -4.95 11.86 -36.36
CA LEU A 337 -4.33 10.61 -35.87
C LEU A 337 -5.38 9.57 -35.39
N THR A 338 -6.55 9.55 -36.01
CA THR A 338 -7.59 8.53 -35.74
C THR A 338 -7.01 7.12 -35.87
N PRO A 339 -7.55 6.12 -35.13
CA PRO A 339 -7.04 4.76 -35.16
C PRO A 339 -7.49 4.03 -36.44
N ALA A 340 -7.13 4.56 -37.60
CA ALA A 340 -7.30 3.88 -38.88
C ALA A 340 -6.13 2.91 -39.07
N SER A 341 -6.29 1.68 -38.55
CA SER A 341 -5.59 0.45 -38.96
C SER A 341 -4.15 0.63 -39.51
N GLY A 342 -3.25 1.20 -38.70
CA GLY A 342 -1.85 1.34 -39.06
C GLY A 342 -1.17 -0.03 -39.11
N TYR A 343 -1.17 -0.68 -40.27
CA TYR A 343 -0.51 -1.95 -40.51
C TYR A 343 0.95 -1.88 -40.05
N PHE A 344 1.34 -2.69 -39.06
CA PHE A 344 2.75 -2.98 -38.80
C PHE A 344 3.27 -3.78 -40.01
N THR A 345 4.26 -3.25 -40.72
CA THR A 345 4.92 -3.99 -41.81
C THR A 345 6.26 -4.50 -41.29
N ASP A 346 6.74 -5.62 -41.84
CA ASP A 346 7.97 -6.32 -41.44
C ASP A 346 9.23 -5.42 -41.41
N GLN A 347 9.21 -4.29 -42.14
CA GLN A 347 10.26 -3.25 -42.14
C GLN A 347 10.37 -2.46 -40.82
N VAL A 348 9.27 -2.36 -40.05
CA VAL A 348 9.22 -1.65 -38.76
C VAL A 348 10.03 -2.38 -37.68
N MET A 349 10.06 -3.72 -37.73
CA MET A 349 10.73 -4.57 -36.73
C MET A 349 12.20 -4.85 -37.04
N ARG A 350 12.69 -4.54 -38.25
CA ARG A 350 14.10 -4.77 -38.66
C ARG A 350 15.04 -3.60 -38.39
N GLY A 351 14.60 -2.56 -37.69
CA GLY A 351 15.47 -1.43 -37.29
C GLY A 351 15.55 -0.26 -38.27
N GLU A 352 14.68 -0.19 -39.30
CA GLU A 352 14.72 0.89 -40.31
C GLU A 352 13.77 2.07 -40.04
N ILE A 353 13.16 2.16 -38.85
CA ILE A 353 12.43 3.38 -38.43
C ILE A 353 13.39 4.25 -37.64
N ALA A 354 13.66 5.42 -38.19
CA ALA A 354 14.48 6.47 -37.60
C ALA A 354 13.59 7.70 -37.42
N ILE A 355 13.18 7.98 -36.17
CA ILE A 355 12.29 9.10 -35.85
C ILE A 355 13.14 10.36 -35.70
N THR A 356 12.98 11.32 -36.61
CA THR A 356 13.67 12.60 -36.52
C THR A 356 13.04 13.50 -35.46
N LYS A 357 13.81 14.48 -34.95
CA LYS A 357 13.34 15.47 -33.96
C LYS A 357 12.05 16.18 -34.39
N ALA A 358 11.91 16.50 -35.68
CA ALA A 358 10.72 17.17 -36.21
C ALA A 358 9.47 16.30 -36.10
N VAL A 359 9.58 15.02 -36.48
CA VAL A 359 8.47 14.06 -36.36
C VAL A 359 8.14 13.84 -34.88
N PHE A 360 9.15 13.73 -34.02
CA PHE A 360 8.94 13.57 -32.59
C PHE A 360 8.15 14.75 -31.99
N LEU A 361 8.59 15.99 -32.24
CA LEU A 361 7.94 17.20 -31.72
C LEU A 361 6.50 17.38 -32.23
N LEU A 362 6.19 16.85 -33.40
CA LEU A 362 4.85 16.89 -33.96
C LEU A 362 3.94 15.82 -33.34
N VAL A 363 4.45 14.61 -33.09
CA VAL A 363 3.69 13.52 -32.47
C VAL A 363 3.33 13.83 -31.02
N ILE A 364 4.21 14.49 -30.26
CA ILE A 364 3.92 14.88 -28.88
C ILE A 364 2.86 15.98 -28.74
N GLN A 365 2.46 16.64 -29.84
CA GLN A 365 1.36 17.62 -29.83
C GLN A 365 -0.01 16.93 -29.84
N ASP A 366 -0.10 15.65 -30.22
CA ASP A 366 -1.35 14.89 -30.18
C ASP A 366 -1.80 14.65 -28.73
N ARG A 367 -3.03 15.08 -28.41
CA ARG A 367 -3.64 14.94 -27.08
C ARG A 367 -3.63 13.50 -26.56
N GLN A 368 -3.85 12.50 -27.41
CA GLN A 368 -3.83 11.09 -27.02
C GLN A 368 -2.41 10.61 -26.70
N VAL A 369 -1.40 11.10 -27.42
CA VAL A 369 0.00 10.82 -27.11
C VAL A 369 0.38 11.47 -25.79
N GLN A 370 -0.10 12.69 -25.54
CA GLN A 370 0.09 13.37 -24.26
C GLN A 370 -0.49 12.59 -23.08
N GLU A 371 -1.72 12.09 -23.20
CA GLU A 371 -2.36 11.24 -22.19
C GLU A 371 -1.56 9.94 -21.94
N LEU A 372 -1.08 9.28 -23.01
CA LEU A 372 -0.24 8.08 -22.89
C LEU A 372 1.12 8.37 -22.23
N MET A 373 1.70 9.55 -22.46
CA MET A 373 2.95 9.96 -21.81
C MET A 373 2.74 10.26 -20.33
N ASP A 374 1.61 10.87 -19.96
CA ASP A 374 1.21 11.05 -18.56
C ASP A 374 0.96 9.71 -17.86
N ASP A 375 0.28 8.78 -18.53
CA ASP A 375 0.05 7.42 -18.04
C ASP A 375 1.34 6.60 -17.84
N LEU A 376 2.42 6.97 -18.54
CA LEU A 376 3.74 6.37 -18.40
C LEU A 376 4.59 7.07 -17.32
N ASP A 377 4.05 8.06 -16.61
CA ASP A 377 4.73 8.89 -15.61
C ASP A 377 5.97 9.62 -16.18
N LEU A 378 5.85 10.16 -17.40
CA LEU A 378 6.92 10.96 -18.01
C LEU A 378 6.88 12.43 -17.56
N PRO A 379 8.02 13.13 -17.50
CA PRO A 379 8.07 14.53 -17.10
C PRO A 379 7.24 15.42 -18.06
N PRO A 380 6.66 16.51 -17.55
CA PRO A 380 5.86 17.44 -18.35
C PRO A 380 6.70 18.20 -19.40
N ASP A 381 8.01 18.31 -19.20
CA ASP A 381 8.95 18.88 -20.16
C ASP A 381 9.31 17.87 -21.27
N ARG A 382 8.38 17.67 -22.19
CA ARG A 382 8.46 16.66 -23.26
C ARG A 382 9.29 17.10 -24.47
N ALA A 383 9.50 18.40 -24.64
CA ALA A 383 10.24 18.94 -25.78
C ALA A 383 11.73 18.59 -25.73
N ASN A 384 12.30 18.55 -24.52
CA ASN A 384 13.69 18.20 -24.29
C ASN A 384 13.92 16.67 -24.22
N LEU A 385 12.84 15.89 -24.16
CA LEU A 385 12.92 14.43 -24.05
C LEU A 385 13.63 13.78 -25.25
N PHE A 386 13.54 14.39 -26.43
CA PHE A 386 14.25 13.89 -27.62
C PHE A 386 15.76 13.89 -27.40
N GLU A 387 16.32 14.99 -26.88
CA GLU A 387 17.76 15.14 -26.65
C GLU A 387 18.26 14.25 -25.51
N VAL A 388 17.41 13.97 -24.53
CA VAL A 388 17.71 13.05 -23.43
C VAL A 388 17.75 11.60 -23.89
N ILE A 389 16.91 11.24 -24.87
CA ILE A 389 16.84 9.88 -25.41
C ILE A 389 17.91 9.65 -26.50
N ASP A 390 18.21 10.67 -27.32
CA ASP A 390 19.23 10.68 -28.38
C ASP A 390 20.65 10.85 -27.81
N ALA A 391 21.04 9.95 -26.89
CA ALA A 391 22.29 10.07 -26.15
C ALA A 391 23.56 9.88 -27.02
N ASP A 392 23.41 9.25 -28.20
CA ASP A 392 24.50 9.09 -29.17
C ASP A 392 24.64 10.29 -30.13
N GLY A 393 23.68 11.24 -30.07
CA GLY A 393 23.67 12.42 -30.92
C GLY A 393 23.51 12.11 -32.40
N SER A 394 22.94 10.96 -32.75
CA SER A 394 22.70 10.57 -34.15
C SER A 394 21.68 11.48 -34.84
N GLY A 395 20.86 12.20 -34.07
CA GLY A 395 19.81 13.08 -34.56
C GLY A 395 18.55 12.33 -34.98
N THR A 396 18.51 11.01 -34.78
CA THR A 396 17.35 10.15 -35.06
C THR A 396 17.17 9.10 -33.98
N LEU A 397 15.94 8.89 -33.53
CA LEU A 397 15.62 7.85 -32.56
C LEU A 397 15.19 6.57 -33.25
N HIS A 398 15.93 5.49 -33.03
CA HIS A 398 15.48 4.16 -33.39
C HIS A 398 14.40 3.66 -32.43
N VAL A 399 13.59 2.70 -32.88
CA VAL A 399 12.51 2.09 -32.07
C VAL A 399 13.02 1.56 -30.72
N THR A 400 14.20 0.96 -30.69
CA THR A 400 14.82 0.44 -29.47
C THR A 400 15.28 1.55 -28.53
N GLU A 401 15.83 2.64 -29.05
CA GLU A 401 16.26 3.82 -28.27
C GLU A 401 15.07 4.58 -27.72
N LEU A 402 14.01 4.73 -28.53
CA LEU A 402 12.78 5.35 -28.09
C LEU A 402 12.17 4.57 -26.91
N VAL A 403 12.02 3.25 -27.03
CA VAL A 403 11.44 2.43 -25.94
C VAL A 403 12.35 2.44 -24.71
N GLN A 404 13.66 2.24 -24.87
CA GLN A 404 14.59 2.25 -23.73
C GLN A 404 14.66 3.62 -23.06
N GLY A 405 14.63 4.70 -23.84
CA GLY A 405 14.62 6.07 -23.37
C GLY A 405 13.36 6.39 -22.56
N LEU A 406 12.19 6.06 -23.11
CA LEU A 406 10.92 6.25 -22.41
C LEU A 406 10.84 5.43 -21.12
N LEU A 407 11.36 4.20 -21.12
CA LEU A 407 11.42 3.37 -19.92
C LEU A 407 12.46 3.86 -18.89
N LYS A 408 13.54 4.51 -19.34
CA LYS A 408 14.58 5.06 -18.45
C LYS A 408 14.21 6.41 -17.83
N VAL A 409 13.45 7.24 -18.54
CA VAL A 409 13.02 8.58 -18.08
C VAL A 409 11.73 8.53 -17.27
N ARG A 410 11.07 7.37 -17.21
CA ARG A 410 9.87 7.12 -16.42
C ARG A 410 10.10 7.31 -14.90
N GLY A 411 9.18 8.03 -14.25
CA GLY A 411 9.08 8.22 -12.81
C GLY A 411 9.72 9.51 -12.29
N GLU A 412 9.40 9.88 -11.04
CA GLU A 412 10.08 10.99 -10.35
C GLU A 412 11.57 10.66 -10.15
N LEU A 413 12.45 11.64 -10.40
CA LEU A 413 13.91 11.52 -10.31
C LEU A 413 14.38 10.68 -9.09
N LYS A 414 14.67 9.40 -9.31
CA LYS A 414 15.14 8.44 -8.29
C LYS A 414 16.11 7.43 -8.91
N LYS A 415 17.38 7.51 -8.51
CA LYS A 415 18.51 6.62 -8.86
C LYS A 415 18.82 6.45 -10.36
N SER A 416 17.85 6.54 -11.28
CA SER A 416 18.00 6.50 -12.73
C SER A 416 18.74 7.72 -13.28
N ASP A 417 18.56 8.92 -12.71
CA ASP A 417 19.27 10.13 -13.15
C ASP A 417 20.76 10.09 -12.86
N ALA A 418 21.16 9.40 -11.79
CA ALA A 418 22.57 9.13 -11.51
C ALA A 418 23.17 8.14 -12.53
N VAL A 419 22.37 7.20 -13.03
CA VAL A 419 22.79 6.25 -14.08
C VAL A 419 22.85 6.94 -15.44
N ALA A 420 21.95 7.87 -15.75
CA ALA A 420 22.01 8.68 -16.96
C ALA A 420 23.27 9.56 -16.99
N ALA A 421 23.59 10.22 -15.87
CA ALA A 421 24.85 10.93 -15.71
C ALA A 421 26.07 10.01 -15.89
N LEU A 422 26.03 8.79 -15.34
CA LEU A 422 27.11 7.81 -15.48
C LEU A 422 27.32 7.38 -16.94
N LEU A 423 26.23 7.08 -17.67
CA LEU A 423 26.30 6.70 -19.08
C LEU A 423 26.79 7.85 -19.96
N ALA A 424 26.33 9.08 -19.71
CA ALA A 424 26.83 10.27 -20.38
C ALA A 424 28.34 10.48 -20.13
N THR A 425 28.81 10.24 -18.90
CA THR A 425 30.24 10.30 -18.59
C THR A 425 31.05 9.19 -19.29
N GLN A 426 30.50 7.99 -19.46
CA GLN A 426 31.15 6.91 -20.20
C GLN A 426 31.22 7.19 -21.70
N ALA A 427 30.16 7.74 -22.29
CA ALA A 427 30.15 8.17 -23.69
C ALA A 427 31.19 9.29 -23.93
N LEU A 428 31.24 10.28 -23.04
CA LEU A 428 32.28 11.31 -23.05
C LEU A 428 33.69 10.72 -22.93
N GLN A 429 33.88 9.73 -22.06
CA GLN A 429 35.17 9.06 -21.90
C GLN A 429 35.61 8.36 -23.19
N SER A 430 34.68 7.71 -23.91
CA SER A 430 34.96 7.07 -25.20
C SER A 430 35.33 8.09 -26.28
N MET A 431 34.57 9.18 -26.42
CA MET A 431 34.86 10.25 -27.39
C MET A 431 36.21 10.91 -27.14
N VAL A 432 36.57 11.14 -25.88
CA VAL A 432 37.88 11.70 -25.50
C VAL A 432 39.01 10.71 -25.81
N ALA A 433 38.79 9.41 -25.66
CA ALA A 433 39.77 8.39 -26.03
C ALA A 433 40.02 8.35 -27.54
N GLU A 434 38.97 8.45 -28.36
CA GLU A 434 39.08 8.50 -29.82
C GLU A 434 39.81 9.77 -30.29
N LEU A 435 39.44 10.94 -29.75
CA LEU A 435 40.14 12.21 -30.04
C LEU A 435 41.63 12.16 -29.69
N LYS A 436 41.98 11.50 -28.58
CA LYS A 436 43.38 11.30 -28.18
C LYS A 436 44.13 10.45 -29.20
N GLU A 437 43.52 9.39 -29.70
CA GLU A 437 44.14 8.52 -30.71
C GLU A 437 44.38 9.27 -32.03
N GLU A 438 43.41 10.08 -32.45
CA GLU A 438 43.52 10.90 -33.66
C GLU A 438 44.60 11.99 -33.55
N GLN A 439 44.71 12.66 -32.39
CA GLN A 439 45.78 13.61 -32.06
C GLN A 439 47.17 12.96 -32.15
N VAL A 440 47.34 11.75 -31.66
CA VAL A 440 48.61 11.02 -31.73
C VAL A 440 48.98 10.72 -33.20
N ARG A 441 48.01 10.31 -34.02
CA ARG A 441 48.23 10.06 -35.45
C ARG A 441 48.61 11.33 -36.21
N LEU A 442 47.91 12.44 -35.96
CA LEU A 442 48.21 13.74 -36.55
C LEU A 442 49.61 14.24 -36.16
N THR A 443 49.98 14.12 -34.89
CA THR A 443 51.30 14.52 -34.41
C THR A 443 52.41 13.69 -35.05
N ALA A 444 52.21 12.38 -35.21
CA ALA A 444 53.15 11.51 -35.91
C ALA A 444 53.30 11.88 -37.40
N ALA A 445 52.19 12.20 -38.07
CA ALA A 445 52.19 12.65 -39.46
C ALA A 445 52.94 13.98 -39.62
N VAL A 446 52.65 14.99 -38.77
CA VAL A 446 53.33 16.29 -38.81
C VAL A 446 54.82 16.14 -38.56
N THR A 447 55.23 15.32 -37.59
CA THR A 447 56.65 15.05 -37.28
C THR A 447 57.38 14.39 -38.46
N THR A 448 56.67 13.57 -39.23
CA THR A 448 57.22 12.91 -40.42
C THR A 448 57.42 13.91 -41.55
N VAL A 449 56.47 14.82 -41.74
CA VAL A 449 56.55 15.91 -42.75
C VAL A 449 57.64 16.93 -42.41
N THR A 450 57.79 17.34 -41.16
CA THR A 450 58.87 18.24 -40.74
C THR A 450 60.25 17.61 -40.92
N LYS A 451 60.43 16.33 -40.57
CA LYS A 451 61.69 15.61 -40.83
C LYS A 451 62.02 15.48 -42.32
N MET A 452 61.01 15.40 -43.19
CA MET A 452 61.23 15.40 -44.65
C MET A 452 61.61 16.79 -45.18
N ARG A 453 61.12 17.86 -44.55
CA ARG A 453 61.45 19.24 -44.91
C ARG A 453 62.86 19.65 -44.51
N GLU A 454 63.39 19.13 -43.39
CA GLU A 454 64.78 19.39 -42.94
C GLU A 454 65.85 18.60 -43.71
N ARG A 455 65.45 17.60 -44.51
CA ARG A 455 66.36 16.79 -45.35
C ARG A 455 66.51 17.29 -46.79
N LYS A 456 65.80 18.35 -47.16
CA LYS A 456 65.97 19.10 -48.42
C LYS A 456 66.65 20.42 -48.11
#